data_AF-A0ABD0TDF0-F1
#
_entry.id   AF-A0ABD0TDF0-F1
#
_cell.length_a   1.000
_cell.length_b   1.000
_cell.length_c   1.000
_cell.angle_alpha   90.00
_cell.angle_beta   90.00
_cell.angle_gamma   90.00
#
_symmetry.space_group_name_H-M   'P 1'
#
loop_
_entity.id
_entity.type
_entity.pdbx_description
1 polymer ?
#
loop_
_entity_poly.entity_id
_entity_poly.type
_entity_poly.pdbx_seq_one_letter_code
_entity_poly.pdbx_strand_id
1 'polypeptide(L)'
;MTDFVLNDSDTEVDSDEELQEAFAKGLLKPGLNEEIEKVEKKYINNVADLKTKLKEFKLKLPWIETLDLVTSVAPMAPDVALQIQETAQRRKNIKENNRGLKEYDPSQDPVLNEFKRENLIHRQAQAAVVEGIKKLKELNIPTRRPDDYFAEMAKTDEHMQKVRKNLMAKQAAQARTEKVRQLRDQKKIAKRVQIDAKLKQAAEKKQMLEQLKRVRKGKSADLDFLDDNKGKNNKGKPSLSNRAAKKRASKDKKFGFGGKKKGSKLNTRESSSQMDGFNSSSKKRPTNFKNKNFKPNSKKQQRPGKSKRKNAKR
;
A
#
# COMPACT_ATOMS: atom_id res chain seq x y z
N MET A 1 73.87 18.91 -73.38
CA MET A 1 72.78 17.98 -73.72
C MET A 1 72.35 17.31 -72.43
N THR A 2 71.04 17.33 -72.25
CA THR A 2 70.25 16.60 -71.25
C THR A 2 70.73 15.16 -71.08
N ASP A 3 70.72 14.63 -69.85
CA ASP A 3 69.71 13.64 -69.49
C ASP A 3 69.69 13.33 -67.99
N PHE A 4 68.46 13.42 -67.52
CA PHE A 4 67.89 13.16 -66.22
C PHE A 4 67.46 11.70 -66.22
N VAL A 5 67.93 10.89 -65.25
CA VAL A 5 67.28 9.62 -64.91
C VAL A 5 67.10 9.55 -63.40
N LEU A 6 65.82 9.46 -63.06
CA LEU A 6 65.21 9.40 -61.76
C LEU A 6 65.70 8.20 -60.93
N ASN A 7 66.05 8.51 -59.69
CA ASN A 7 66.04 7.59 -58.57
C ASN A 7 64.58 7.37 -58.17
N ASP A 8 64.01 6.23 -58.54
CA ASP A 8 62.63 5.85 -58.20
C ASP A 8 62.66 4.49 -57.50
N SER A 9 62.91 4.55 -56.20
CA SER A 9 62.47 3.50 -55.28
C SER A 9 62.13 4.19 -53.95
N ASP A 10 60.93 4.77 -53.93
CA ASP A 10 60.16 5.07 -52.73
C ASP A 10 60.12 3.82 -51.85
N THR A 11 61.05 3.71 -50.91
CA THR A 11 60.77 3.02 -49.66
C THR A 11 60.03 4.03 -48.80
N GLU A 12 58.69 3.95 -48.80
CA GLU A 12 57.86 4.52 -47.74
C GLU A 12 58.39 3.95 -46.41
N VAL A 13 59.30 4.67 -45.77
CA VAL A 13 59.81 4.32 -44.45
C VAL A 13 58.63 4.53 -43.52
N ASP A 14 58.08 3.43 -43.00
CA ASP A 14 56.91 3.40 -42.14
C ASP A 14 57.16 4.32 -40.94
N SER A 15 56.62 5.54 -41.02
CA SER A 15 56.75 6.55 -39.96
C SER A 15 56.32 6.03 -38.58
N ASP A 16 55.50 4.98 -38.55
CA ASP A 16 55.08 4.30 -37.32
C ASP A 16 56.17 3.37 -36.73
N GLU A 17 56.99 2.74 -37.58
CA GLU A 17 58.10 1.90 -37.14
C GLU A 17 59.23 2.77 -36.56
N GLU A 18 59.51 3.92 -37.18
CA GLU A 18 60.43 4.92 -36.63
C GLU A 18 59.94 5.50 -35.29
N LEU A 19 58.62 5.71 -35.14
CA LEU A 19 58.02 6.15 -33.88
C LEU A 19 58.14 5.08 -32.78
N GLN A 20 57.91 3.82 -33.12
CA GLN A 20 58.07 2.69 -32.19
C GLN A 20 59.54 2.51 -31.76
N GLU A 21 60.47 2.62 -32.71
CA GLU A 21 61.90 2.59 -32.40
C GLU A 21 62.34 3.79 -31.57
N ALA A 22 61.83 4.99 -31.84
CA ALA A 22 62.14 6.19 -31.06
C ALA A 22 61.55 6.12 -29.64
N PHE A 23 60.41 5.44 -29.46
CA PHE A 23 59.86 5.11 -28.14
C PHE A 23 60.73 4.06 -27.41
N ALA A 24 61.15 3.00 -28.12
CA ALA A 24 62.01 1.95 -27.57
C ALA A 24 63.44 2.44 -27.24
N LYS A 25 63.97 3.37 -28.04
CA LYS A 25 65.24 4.08 -27.82
C LYS A 25 65.12 5.18 -26.75
N GLY A 26 63.92 5.42 -26.22
CA GLY A 26 63.67 6.39 -25.13
C GLY A 26 63.72 7.86 -25.54
N LEU A 27 63.70 8.16 -26.84
CA LEU A 27 63.68 9.53 -27.39
C LEU A 27 62.29 10.16 -27.26
N LEU A 28 61.23 9.35 -27.30
CA LEU A 28 59.85 9.77 -27.08
C LEU A 28 59.42 9.42 -25.65
N LYS A 29 59.12 10.44 -24.84
CA LYS A 29 58.55 10.22 -23.49
C LYS A 29 57.05 9.97 -23.61
N PRO A 30 56.47 9.01 -22.86
CA PRO A 30 55.04 8.71 -22.90
C PRO A 30 54.21 9.86 -22.34
N GLY A 31 53.84 10.82 -23.20
CA GLY A 31 52.83 11.83 -22.93
C GLY A 31 53.15 12.86 -21.84
N LEU A 32 52.58 14.05 -21.99
CA LEU A 32 52.58 15.14 -21.00
C LEU A 32 51.60 14.83 -19.84
N ASN A 33 51.56 13.58 -19.38
CA ASN A 33 50.74 13.18 -18.25
C ASN A 33 51.69 12.88 -17.09
N GLU A 34 51.92 13.88 -16.24
CA GLU A 34 52.53 13.66 -14.95
C GLU A 34 51.60 12.76 -14.12
N GLU A 35 52.10 11.58 -13.72
CA GLU A 35 51.47 10.83 -12.64
C GLU A 35 51.54 11.71 -11.39
N ILE A 36 50.48 12.46 -11.12
CA ILE A 36 50.36 13.18 -9.84
C ILE A 36 50.40 12.08 -8.78
N GLU A 37 51.53 11.98 -8.07
CA GLU A 37 51.67 11.12 -6.90
C GLU A 37 50.42 11.32 -6.04
N LYS A 38 49.71 10.24 -5.72
CA LYS A 38 48.51 10.32 -4.89
C LYS A 38 48.94 10.95 -3.57
N VAL A 39 48.74 12.27 -3.44
CA VAL A 39 49.09 12.99 -2.22
C VAL A 39 48.20 12.42 -1.12
N GLU A 40 48.77 11.51 -0.33
CA GLU A 40 48.10 10.95 0.83
C GLU A 40 47.85 12.11 1.78
N LYS A 41 46.59 12.57 1.83
CA LYS A 41 46.19 13.66 2.70
C LYS A 41 46.46 13.24 4.14
N LYS A 42 47.52 13.81 4.74
CA LYS A 42 47.81 13.61 6.16
C LYS A 42 46.83 14.42 6.99
N TYR A 43 45.83 13.74 7.57
CA TYR A 43 44.85 14.36 8.46
C TYR A 43 45.46 14.54 9.86
N ILE A 44 46.07 15.69 10.12
CA ILE A 44 46.58 16.05 11.45
C ILE A 44 45.44 16.68 12.26
N ASN A 45 45.09 16.07 13.40
CA ASN A 45 44.07 16.61 14.31
C ASN A 45 44.68 17.65 15.26
N ASN A 46 44.84 18.90 14.79
CA ASN A 46 45.30 19.98 15.64
C ASN A 46 44.14 20.60 16.46
N VAL A 47 43.92 20.05 17.65
CA VAL A 47 42.86 20.50 18.57
C VAL A 47 43.08 21.92 19.10
N ALA A 48 44.33 22.38 19.22
CA ALA A 48 44.64 23.71 19.75
C ALA A 48 44.19 24.80 18.76
N ASP A 49 44.55 24.66 17.49
CA ASP A 49 44.17 25.62 16.45
C ASP A 49 42.66 25.62 16.20
N LEU A 50 42.02 24.44 16.24
CA LEU A 50 40.56 24.33 16.15
C LEU A 50 39.85 25.10 17.26
N LYS A 51 40.36 25.04 18.50
CA LYS A 51 39.81 25.82 19.63
C LYS A 51 40.05 27.31 19.47
N THR A 52 41.22 27.72 18.95
CA THR A 52 41.53 29.12 18.66
C THR A 52 40.59 29.68 17.59
N LYS A 53 40.40 28.94 16.49
CA LYS A 53 39.47 29.31 15.42
C LYS A 53 38.01 29.31 15.87
N LEU A 54 37.60 28.37 16.74
CA LEU A 54 36.27 28.38 17.35
C LEU A 54 36.06 29.69 18.11
N LYS A 55 37.04 30.13 18.93
CA LYS A 55 36.95 31.40 19.66
C LYS A 55 36.86 32.62 18.73
N GLU A 56 37.57 32.61 17.61
CA GLU A 56 37.57 33.70 16.62
C GLU A 56 36.18 33.92 16.00
N PHE A 57 35.50 32.85 15.60
CA PHE A 57 34.18 32.95 14.94
C PHE A 57 32.98 32.80 15.90
N LYS A 58 33.22 32.54 17.20
CA LYS A 58 32.12 32.37 18.17
C LYS A 58 31.43 33.70 18.43
N LEU A 59 30.21 33.83 17.90
CA LEU A 59 29.33 34.96 18.20
C LEU A 59 28.83 34.88 19.65
N LYS A 60 28.91 36.01 20.37
CA LYS A 60 28.39 36.17 21.74
C LYS A 60 27.05 36.90 21.72
N LEU A 61 26.03 36.25 21.17
CA LEU A 61 24.68 36.80 21.06
C LEU A 61 23.75 36.17 22.11
N PRO A 62 22.70 36.88 22.55
CA PRO A 62 21.67 36.28 23.38
C PRO A 62 21.01 35.12 22.61
N TRP A 63 20.57 34.10 23.35
CA TRP A 63 20.01 32.89 22.75
C TRP A 63 18.83 33.16 21.79
N ILE A 64 18.05 34.22 22.04
CA ILE A 64 16.89 34.57 21.22
C ILE A 64 17.25 34.92 19.76
N GLU A 65 18.46 35.42 19.50
CA GLU A 65 18.89 35.80 18.15
C GLU A 65 19.44 34.61 17.35
N THR A 66 19.91 33.58 18.06
CA THR A 66 20.46 32.35 17.45
C THR A 66 19.40 31.27 17.32
N LEU A 67 18.50 31.14 18.31
CA LEU A 67 17.49 30.08 18.42
C LEU A 67 18.06 28.66 18.32
N ASP A 68 19.37 28.52 18.51
CA ASP A 68 20.08 27.25 18.39
C ASP A 68 19.79 26.36 19.59
N LEU A 69 19.52 25.08 19.33
CA LEU A 69 19.26 24.08 20.35
C LEU A 69 20.05 22.82 20.03
N VAL A 70 20.84 22.37 21.01
CA VAL A 70 21.56 21.11 20.94
C VAL A 70 20.85 20.13 21.86
N THR A 71 19.99 19.29 21.28
CA THR A 71 19.17 18.34 22.03
C THR A 71 19.58 16.90 21.77
N SER A 72 19.40 16.08 22.82
CA SER A 72 19.37 14.63 22.69
C SER A 72 17.99 14.17 22.21
N VAL A 73 17.88 12.89 21.88
CA VAL A 73 16.63 12.31 21.36
C VAL A 73 15.54 12.32 22.44
N ALA A 74 14.35 12.83 22.12
CA ALA A 74 13.21 12.83 23.05
C ALA A 74 12.92 11.42 23.58
N PRO A 75 12.58 11.24 24.87
CA PRO A 75 12.15 9.95 25.38
C PRO A 75 10.96 9.45 24.57
N MET A 76 10.98 8.16 24.22
CA MET A 76 9.89 7.58 23.44
C MET A 76 8.61 7.62 24.28
N ALA A 77 7.52 8.09 23.69
CA ALA A 77 6.23 8.04 24.38
C ALA A 77 5.91 6.60 24.81
N PRO A 78 5.35 6.40 26.01
CA PRO A 78 5.12 5.06 26.57
C PRO A 78 4.25 4.19 25.66
N ASP A 79 3.23 4.76 25.03
CA ASP A 79 2.35 4.04 24.10
C ASP A 79 3.08 3.51 22.86
N VAL A 80 3.99 4.32 22.31
CA VAL A 80 4.80 3.95 21.14
C VAL A 80 5.84 2.89 21.53
N ALA A 81 6.42 3.02 22.73
CA ALA A 81 7.34 2.01 23.27
C ALA A 81 6.65 0.66 23.46
N LEU A 82 5.44 0.64 24.01
CA LEU A 82 4.62 -0.57 24.14
C LEU A 82 4.29 -1.18 22.77
N GLN A 83 3.89 -0.36 21.80
CA GLN A 83 3.61 -0.85 20.45
C GLN A 83 4.84 -1.46 19.76
N ILE A 84 6.03 -0.88 19.97
CA ILE A 84 7.30 -1.44 19.48
C ILE A 84 7.61 -2.77 20.18
N GLN A 85 7.38 -2.88 21.49
CA GLN A 85 7.56 -4.13 22.22
C GLN A 85 6.58 -5.21 21.74
N GLU A 86 5.29 -4.90 21.60
CA GLU A 86 4.29 -5.83 21.08
C GLU A 86 4.62 -6.30 19.66
N THR A 87 5.05 -5.39 18.79
CA THR A 87 5.44 -5.75 17.42
C THR A 87 6.70 -6.60 17.40
N ALA A 88 7.67 -6.33 18.27
CA ALA A 88 8.85 -7.17 18.46
C ALA A 88 8.48 -8.56 18.99
N GLN A 89 7.58 -8.66 19.97
CA GLN A 89 7.06 -9.94 20.48
C GLN A 89 6.29 -10.71 19.40
N ARG A 90 5.41 -10.05 18.64
CA ARG A 90 4.72 -10.70 17.51
C ARG A 90 5.71 -11.22 16.48
N ARG A 91 6.77 -10.47 16.16
CA ARG A 91 7.84 -10.93 15.27
C ARG A 91 8.57 -12.14 15.84
N LYS A 92 8.90 -12.15 17.14
CA LYS A 92 9.49 -13.32 17.83
C LYS A 92 8.57 -14.55 17.74
N ASN A 93 7.28 -14.39 18.03
CA ASN A 93 6.30 -15.49 17.95
C ASN A 93 6.15 -16.02 16.51
N ILE A 94 6.19 -15.14 15.51
CA ILE A 94 6.16 -15.54 14.09
C ILE A 94 7.44 -16.28 13.71
N LYS A 95 8.61 -15.85 14.23
CA LYS A 95 9.90 -16.51 14.03
C LYS A 95 9.91 -17.93 14.60
N GLU A 96 9.42 -18.10 15.82
CA GLU A 96 9.35 -19.41 16.48
C GLU A 96 8.39 -20.37 15.77
N ASN A 97 7.26 -19.87 15.27
CA ASN A 97 6.24 -20.67 14.59
C ASN A 97 6.55 -20.98 13.12
N ASN A 98 7.40 -20.17 12.45
CA ASN A 98 7.80 -20.38 11.04
C ASN A 98 9.27 -20.80 10.93
N ARG A 99 9.62 -21.96 11.51
CA ARG A 99 10.93 -22.61 11.32
C ARG A 99 11.12 -23.00 9.85
N GLY A 100 11.61 -22.10 9.01
CA GLY A 100 11.95 -22.40 7.61
C GLY A 100 11.88 -21.26 6.59
N LEU A 101 11.45 -20.05 6.95
CA LEU A 101 11.58 -18.89 6.06
C LEU A 101 12.98 -18.26 6.18
N LYS A 102 13.61 -17.92 5.05
CA LYS A 102 14.87 -17.16 5.01
C LYS A 102 14.70 -15.84 5.78
N GLU A 103 15.49 -15.67 6.82
CA GLU A 103 15.59 -14.44 7.58
C GLU A 103 16.45 -13.42 6.79
N TYR A 104 16.01 -12.16 6.78
CA TYR A 104 16.86 -11.04 6.37
C TYR A 104 17.28 -10.32 7.65
N ASP A 105 18.56 -9.99 7.78
CA ASP A 105 19.03 -9.22 8.94
C ASP A 105 18.34 -7.84 8.93
N PRO A 106 17.59 -7.45 9.98
CA PRO A 106 16.98 -6.13 10.09
C PRO A 106 17.97 -4.97 9.98
N SER A 107 19.26 -5.21 10.22
CA SER A 107 20.34 -4.23 10.05
C SER A 107 20.79 -4.10 8.59
N GLN A 108 20.50 -5.07 7.73
CA GLN A 108 20.83 -5.05 6.32
C GLN A 108 19.66 -4.59 5.42
N ASP A 109 18.46 -4.40 5.99
CA ASP A 109 17.31 -3.87 5.25
C ASP A 109 17.39 -2.33 5.16
N PRO A 110 17.65 -1.76 3.96
CA PRO A 110 17.75 -0.32 3.80
C PRO A 110 16.47 0.42 4.18
N VAL A 111 15.30 -0.19 3.96
CA VAL A 111 14.00 0.44 4.22
C VAL A 111 13.72 0.53 5.73
N LEU A 112 14.04 -0.53 6.47
CA LEU A 112 13.85 -0.54 7.92
C LEU A 112 14.83 0.41 8.61
N ASN A 113 16.06 0.49 8.12
CA ASN A 113 17.06 1.43 8.61
C ASN A 113 16.65 2.88 8.33
N GLU A 114 16.10 3.17 7.14
CA GLU A 114 15.55 4.48 6.81
C GLU A 114 14.43 4.87 7.79
N PHE A 115 13.48 3.97 8.05
CA PHE A 115 12.40 4.26 9.01
C PHE A 115 12.92 4.53 10.43
N LYS A 116 13.91 3.76 10.89
CA LYS A 116 14.55 4.00 12.20
C LYS A 116 15.25 5.35 12.24
N ARG A 117 15.99 5.70 11.17
CA ARG A 117 16.69 6.98 11.04
C ARG A 117 15.72 8.16 11.07
N GLU A 118 14.67 8.11 10.25
CA GLU A 118 13.63 9.15 10.19
C GLU A 118 12.94 9.32 11.56
N ASN A 119 12.68 8.23 12.28
CA ASN A 119 12.11 8.31 13.62
C ASN A 119 13.07 8.98 14.63
N LEU A 120 14.37 8.68 14.57
CA LEU A 120 15.37 9.34 15.42
C LEU A 120 15.44 10.85 15.13
N ILE A 121 15.48 11.24 13.86
CA ILE A 121 15.49 12.64 13.44
C ILE A 121 14.21 13.34 13.94
N HIS A 122 13.06 12.70 13.76
CA HIS A 122 11.78 13.24 14.21
C HIS A 122 11.75 13.45 15.74
N ARG A 123 12.24 12.48 16.52
CA ARG A 123 12.29 12.57 17.99
C ARG A 123 13.29 13.62 18.47
N GLN A 124 14.42 13.78 17.81
CA GLN A 124 15.38 14.84 18.14
C GLN A 124 14.77 16.23 17.86
N ALA A 125 14.12 16.39 16.70
CA ALA A 125 13.39 17.61 16.38
C ALA A 125 12.27 17.90 17.39
N GLN A 126 11.53 16.87 17.81
CA GLN A 126 10.49 17.01 18.83
C GLN A 126 11.06 17.49 20.17
N ALA A 127 12.19 16.95 20.62
CA ALA A 127 12.86 17.42 21.84
C ALA A 127 13.24 18.90 21.73
N ALA A 128 13.84 19.29 20.60
CA ALA A 128 14.22 20.68 20.34
C ALA A 128 13.00 21.61 20.36
N VAL A 129 11.89 21.22 19.73
CA VAL A 129 10.66 22.03 19.73
C VAL A 129 10.10 22.20 21.14
N VAL A 130 10.06 21.15 21.95
CA VAL A 130 9.54 21.21 23.33
C VAL A 130 10.41 22.13 24.20
N GLU A 131 11.73 22.00 24.12
CA GLU A 131 12.66 22.85 24.87
C GLU A 131 12.62 24.31 24.37
N GLY A 132 12.63 24.51 23.06
CA GLY A 132 12.59 25.84 22.44
C GLY A 132 11.32 26.61 22.76
N ILE A 133 10.15 25.95 22.66
CA ILE A 133 8.87 26.57 23.04
C ILE A 133 8.88 26.96 24.52
N LYS A 134 9.47 26.15 25.40
CA LYS A 134 9.57 26.48 26.82
C LYS A 134 10.37 27.77 27.03
N LYS A 135 11.57 27.86 26.45
CA LYS A 135 12.42 29.06 26.54
C LYS A 135 11.78 30.30 25.92
N LEU A 136 11.09 30.16 24.79
CA LEU A 136 10.36 31.28 24.16
C LEU A 136 9.19 31.79 25.01
N LYS A 137 8.50 30.88 25.71
CA LYS A 137 7.44 31.25 26.67
C LYS A 137 7.99 31.97 27.89
N GLU A 138 9.15 31.56 28.40
CA GLU A 138 9.84 32.26 29.50
C GLU A 138 10.20 33.71 29.12
N LEU A 139 10.48 33.96 27.82
CA LEU A 139 10.73 35.28 27.26
C LEU A 139 9.45 36.04 26.83
N ASN A 140 8.26 35.48 27.09
CA ASN A 140 6.95 36.04 26.71
C ASN A 140 6.75 36.26 25.19
N ILE A 141 7.35 35.42 24.35
CA ILE A 141 7.23 35.52 22.89
C ILE A 141 6.08 34.62 22.39
N PRO A 142 5.14 35.14 21.58
CA PRO A 142 4.07 34.34 21.00
C PRO A 142 4.64 33.35 19.98
N THR A 143 4.40 32.05 20.22
CA THR A 143 4.97 30.96 19.39
C THR A 143 3.98 30.37 18.38
N ARG A 144 2.67 30.53 18.60
CA ARG A 144 1.63 29.95 17.75
C ARG A 144 1.24 30.92 16.65
N ARG A 145 1.32 30.47 15.39
CA ARG A 145 0.74 31.20 14.24
C ARG A 145 -0.79 31.25 14.38
N PRO A 146 -1.41 32.45 14.41
CA PRO A 146 -2.86 32.60 14.36
C PRO A 146 -3.44 32.12 13.03
N ASP A 147 -4.65 31.56 13.06
CA ASP A 147 -5.31 31.06 11.85
C ASP A 147 -5.77 32.20 10.91
N ASP A 148 -5.98 33.39 11.45
CA ASP A 148 -6.40 34.60 10.73
C ASP A 148 -5.21 35.45 10.20
N TYR A 149 -3.98 34.99 10.40
CA TYR A 149 -2.79 35.68 9.92
C TYR A 149 -2.34 35.11 8.56
N PHE A 150 -2.77 35.76 7.48
CA PHE A 150 -2.44 35.39 6.11
C PHE A 150 -1.16 36.09 5.65
N ALA A 151 -0.06 35.34 5.62
CA ALA A 151 1.22 35.76 5.07
C ALA A 151 1.70 34.71 4.05
N GLU A 152 2.68 35.07 3.25
CA GLU A 152 3.27 34.13 2.29
C GLU A 152 3.87 32.92 3.02
N MET A 153 3.49 31.72 2.58
CA MET A 153 3.96 30.45 3.14
C MET A 153 4.99 29.82 2.19
N ALA A 154 5.89 28.99 2.71
CA ALA A 154 6.92 28.32 1.91
C ALA A 154 6.39 27.47 0.73
N LYS A 155 5.10 27.10 0.73
CA LYS A 155 4.43 26.41 -0.36
C LYS A 155 3.10 27.09 -0.66
N THR A 156 2.77 27.21 -1.94
CA THR A 156 1.52 27.80 -2.40
C THR A 156 0.30 26.95 -2.02
N ASP A 157 -0.84 27.60 -1.82
CA ASP A 157 -2.09 26.91 -1.49
C ASP A 157 -2.54 25.95 -2.60
N GLU A 158 -2.32 26.30 -3.86
CA GLU A 158 -2.61 25.42 -4.99
C GLU A 158 -1.83 24.10 -4.90
N HIS A 159 -0.54 24.17 -4.53
CA HIS A 159 0.26 22.98 -4.30
C HIS A 159 -0.29 22.15 -3.14
N MET A 160 -0.65 22.78 -2.01
CA MET A 160 -1.20 22.08 -0.86
C MET A 160 -2.57 21.46 -1.13
N GLN A 161 -3.41 22.08 -1.98
CA GLN A 161 -4.66 21.49 -2.43
C GLN A 161 -4.43 20.23 -3.27
N LYS A 162 -3.41 20.20 -4.13
CA LYS A 162 -3.01 18.98 -4.88
C LYS A 162 -2.58 17.87 -3.93
N VAL A 163 -1.78 18.19 -2.91
CA VAL A 163 -1.36 17.22 -1.88
C VAL A 163 -2.57 16.67 -1.11
N ARG A 164 -3.49 17.54 -0.68
CA ARG A 164 -4.73 17.12 0.03
C ARG A 164 -5.60 16.21 -0.84
N LYS A 165 -5.81 16.54 -2.12
CA LYS A 165 -6.55 15.68 -3.07
C LYS A 165 -5.93 14.29 -3.17
N ASN A 166 -4.61 14.20 -3.27
CA ASN A 166 -3.89 12.93 -3.33
C ASN A 166 -4.01 12.11 -2.04
N LEU A 167 -3.95 12.77 -0.88
CA LEU A 167 -4.13 12.13 0.42
C LEU A 167 -5.54 11.57 0.59
N MET A 168 -6.57 12.35 0.25
CA MET A 168 -7.97 11.91 0.25
C MET A 168 -8.21 10.74 -0.70
N ALA A 169 -7.60 10.78 -1.90
CA ALA A 169 -7.69 9.68 -2.86
C ALA A 169 -7.06 8.38 -2.33
N LYS A 170 -5.90 8.46 -1.66
CA LYS A 170 -5.24 7.31 -1.01
C LYS A 170 -6.10 6.73 0.12
N GLN A 171 -6.64 7.58 0.98
CA GLN A 171 -7.53 7.17 2.07
C GLN A 171 -8.80 6.50 1.53
N ALA A 172 -9.42 7.07 0.49
CA ALA A 172 -10.58 6.47 -0.16
C ALA A 172 -10.24 5.12 -0.83
N ALA A 173 -9.05 4.98 -1.42
CA ALA A 173 -8.60 3.71 -1.97
C ALA A 173 -8.43 2.64 -0.88
N GLN A 174 -7.81 2.97 0.25
CA GLN A 174 -7.64 2.08 1.40
C GLN A 174 -9.00 1.69 2.02
N ALA A 175 -9.89 2.65 2.23
CA ALA A 175 -11.23 2.36 2.75
C ALA A 175 -12.02 1.44 1.80
N ARG A 176 -11.84 1.58 0.48
CA ARG A 176 -12.46 0.69 -0.50
C ARG A 176 -11.90 -0.73 -0.43
N THR A 177 -10.58 -0.91 -0.31
CA THR A 177 -9.98 -2.25 -0.21
C THR A 177 -10.39 -2.94 1.08
N GLU A 178 -10.47 -2.22 2.19
CA GLU A 178 -10.96 -2.72 3.48
C GLU A 178 -12.43 -3.11 3.42
N LYS A 179 -13.31 -2.26 2.85
CA LYS A 179 -14.73 -2.59 2.64
C LYS A 179 -14.88 -3.84 1.78
N VAL A 180 -14.09 -3.99 0.71
CA VAL A 180 -14.11 -5.19 -0.13
C VAL A 180 -13.67 -6.43 0.66
N ARG A 181 -12.65 -6.31 1.52
CA ARG A 181 -12.21 -7.41 2.39
C ARG A 181 -13.32 -7.80 3.37
N GLN A 182 -13.92 -6.84 4.06
CA GLN A 182 -15.04 -7.06 4.98
C GLN A 182 -16.22 -7.74 4.28
N LEU A 183 -16.62 -7.28 3.10
CA LEU A 183 -17.70 -7.91 2.31
C LEU A 183 -17.37 -9.34 1.90
N ARG A 184 -16.11 -9.65 1.59
CA ARG A 184 -15.68 -11.02 1.28
C ARG A 184 -15.76 -11.92 2.51
N ASP A 185 -15.35 -11.42 3.68
CA ASP A 185 -15.37 -12.20 4.91
C ASP A 185 -16.79 -12.40 5.43
N GLN A 186 -17.64 -11.37 5.35
CA GLN A 186 -19.09 -11.50 5.60
C GLN A 186 -19.73 -12.56 4.69
N LYS A 187 -19.38 -12.60 3.40
CA LYS A 187 -19.89 -13.64 2.48
C LYS A 187 -19.41 -15.05 2.86
N LYS A 188 -18.18 -15.21 3.35
CA LYS A 188 -17.68 -16.51 3.85
C LYS A 188 -18.42 -16.95 5.10
N ILE A 189 -18.59 -16.04 6.06
CA ILE A 189 -19.30 -16.31 7.32
C ILE A 189 -20.76 -16.64 7.03
N ALA A 190 -21.44 -15.86 6.19
CA ALA A 190 -22.83 -16.13 5.81
C ALA A 190 -23.01 -17.53 5.19
N LYS A 191 -22.06 -17.99 4.37
CA LYS A 191 -22.09 -19.35 3.81
C LYS A 191 -21.93 -20.42 4.90
N ARG A 192 -21.01 -20.23 5.86
CA ARG A 192 -20.83 -21.16 6.99
C ARG A 192 -22.08 -21.21 7.86
N VAL A 193 -22.61 -20.05 8.25
CA VAL A 193 -23.85 -19.94 9.03
C VAL A 193 -25.02 -20.64 8.34
N GLN A 194 -25.15 -20.52 7.02
CA GLN A 194 -26.20 -21.23 6.27
C GLN A 194 -26.03 -22.77 6.31
N ILE A 195 -24.80 -23.26 6.26
CA ILE A 195 -24.51 -24.69 6.37
C ILE A 195 -24.79 -25.17 7.79
N ASP A 196 -24.28 -24.44 8.79
CA ASP A 196 -24.43 -24.77 10.21
C ASP A 196 -25.91 -24.76 10.63
N ALA A 197 -26.69 -23.79 10.15
CA ALA A 197 -28.13 -23.75 10.40
C ALA A 197 -28.86 -24.96 9.82
N LYS A 198 -28.49 -25.42 8.62
CA LYS A 198 -29.07 -26.64 8.02
C LYS A 198 -28.66 -27.90 8.79
N LEU A 199 -27.39 -27.99 9.19
CA LEU A 199 -26.90 -29.11 10.01
C LEU A 199 -27.59 -29.14 11.36
N LYS A 200 -27.77 -27.98 12.01
CA LYS A 200 -28.50 -27.85 13.28
C LYS A 200 -29.96 -28.26 13.13
N GLN A 201 -30.66 -27.79 12.09
CA GLN A 201 -32.04 -28.22 11.82
C GLN A 201 -32.16 -29.74 11.57
N ALA A 202 -31.20 -30.33 10.86
CA ALA A 202 -31.18 -31.78 10.64
C ALA A 202 -30.92 -32.55 11.94
N ALA A 203 -30.01 -32.05 12.79
CA ALA A 203 -29.73 -32.61 14.11
C ALA A 203 -30.95 -32.52 15.05
N GLU A 204 -31.60 -31.35 15.11
CA GLU A 204 -32.84 -31.12 15.88
C GLU A 204 -33.96 -32.08 15.41
N LYS A 205 -34.15 -32.24 14.09
CA LYS A 205 -35.11 -33.23 13.55
C LYS A 205 -34.76 -34.66 13.92
N LYS A 206 -33.47 -35.03 13.87
CA LYS A 206 -33.00 -36.36 14.26
C LYS A 206 -33.24 -36.62 15.74
N GLN A 207 -32.94 -35.64 16.60
CA GLN A 207 -33.17 -35.70 18.04
C GLN A 207 -34.67 -35.82 18.35
N MET A 208 -35.53 -35.02 17.72
CA MET A 208 -36.99 -35.12 17.85
C MET A 208 -37.51 -36.49 17.42
N LEU A 209 -37.05 -37.02 16.27
CA LEU A 209 -37.45 -38.36 15.81
C LEU A 209 -36.95 -39.46 16.76
N GLU A 210 -35.79 -39.29 17.37
CA GLU A 210 -35.27 -40.22 18.37
C GLU A 210 -36.08 -40.18 19.67
N GLN A 211 -36.44 -38.98 20.15
CA GLN A 211 -37.33 -38.79 21.30
C GLN A 211 -38.71 -39.42 21.04
N LEU A 212 -39.32 -39.18 19.87
CA LEU A 212 -40.57 -39.85 19.45
C LEU A 212 -40.44 -41.38 19.43
N LYS A 213 -39.33 -41.92 18.93
CA LYS A 213 -39.07 -43.36 18.94
C LYS A 213 -38.91 -43.92 20.36
N ARG A 214 -38.32 -43.15 21.29
CA ARG A 214 -38.17 -43.53 22.71
C ARG A 214 -39.54 -43.56 23.42
N VAL A 215 -40.38 -42.55 23.20
CA VAL A 215 -41.76 -42.50 23.72
C VAL A 215 -42.60 -43.64 23.14
N ARG A 216 -42.56 -43.86 21.81
CA ARG A 216 -43.26 -44.98 21.15
C ARG A 216 -42.85 -46.36 21.69
N LYS A 217 -41.59 -46.51 22.12
CA LYS A 217 -41.06 -47.74 22.72
C LYS A 217 -41.31 -47.83 24.24
N GLY A 218 -42.05 -46.89 24.83
CA GLY A 218 -42.41 -46.88 26.25
C GLY A 218 -41.24 -46.62 27.21
N LYS A 219 -40.11 -46.10 26.72
CA LYS A 219 -38.89 -45.90 27.54
C LYS A 219 -38.83 -44.54 28.23
N SER A 220 -39.74 -43.61 27.93
CA SER A 220 -39.85 -42.30 28.57
C SER A 220 -41.29 -41.77 28.45
N ALA A 221 -41.82 -41.18 29.52
CA ALA A 221 -43.15 -40.56 29.60
C ALA A 221 -43.11 -39.02 29.48
N ASP A 222 -41.92 -38.45 29.29
CA ASP A 222 -41.71 -37.00 29.34
C ASP A 222 -42.08 -36.34 28.00
N LEU A 223 -43.17 -35.58 27.98
CA LEU A 223 -43.78 -34.95 26.79
C LEU A 223 -43.32 -33.50 26.55
N ASP A 224 -42.33 -33.03 27.31
CA ASP A 224 -41.87 -31.64 27.34
C ASP A 224 -41.41 -31.09 25.96
N PHE A 225 -40.99 -31.97 25.04
CA PHE A 225 -40.60 -31.55 23.68
C PHE A 225 -41.76 -31.01 22.81
N LEU A 226 -43.03 -31.22 23.19
CA LEU A 226 -44.18 -30.70 22.46
C LEU A 226 -44.55 -29.25 22.83
N ASP A 227 -44.26 -28.80 24.05
CA ASP A 227 -44.77 -27.50 24.54
C ASP A 227 -43.88 -26.31 24.14
N ASP A 228 -42.63 -26.55 23.75
CA ASP A 228 -41.71 -25.52 23.24
C ASP A 228 -42.19 -24.82 21.94
N ASN A 229 -43.16 -25.40 21.22
CA ASN A 229 -43.67 -24.87 19.95
C ASN A 229 -45.03 -24.15 20.06
N LYS A 230 -45.72 -24.19 21.21
CA LYS A 230 -47.02 -23.51 21.37
C LYS A 230 -46.91 -22.01 21.68
N GLY A 231 -45.74 -21.51 22.08
CA GLY A 231 -45.55 -20.11 22.47
C GLY A 231 -45.15 -19.11 21.37
N LYS A 232 -44.86 -19.53 20.12
CA LYS A 232 -44.19 -18.66 19.12
C LYS A 232 -44.89 -18.49 17.76
N ASN A 233 -46.19 -18.79 17.63
CA ASN A 233 -46.92 -18.65 16.37
C ASN A 233 -47.77 -17.37 16.20
N ASN A 234 -47.68 -16.40 17.11
CA ASN A 234 -48.39 -15.11 16.99
C ASN A 234 -47.47 -13.92 16.66
N LYS A 235 -46.68 -14.02 15.58
CA LYS A 235 -46.16 -12.81 14.89
C LYS A 235 -46.38 -12.91 13.38
N GLY A 236 -47.42 -12.20 12.96
CA GLY A 236 -47.92 -11.96 11.60
C GLY A 236 -47.05 -12.41 10.42
N LYS A 237 -47.53 -13.45 9.73
CA LYS A 237 -47.23 -13.62 8.30
C LYS A 237 -47.70 -12.35 7.56
N PRO A 238 -46.86 -11.66 6.77
CA PRO A 238 -47.35 -10.56 5.96
C PRO A 238 -48.29 -11.13 4.91
N SER A 239 -49.57 -10.74 5.00
CA SER A 239 -50.60 -11.03 4.01
C SER A 239 -50.09 -10.76 2.58
N LEU A 240 -50.53 -11.58 1.61
CA LEU A 240 -50.27 -11.37 0.18
C LEU A 240 -50.62 -9.94 -0.28
N SER A 241 -51.54 -9.26 0.42
CA SER A 241 -51.93 -7.86 0.16
C SER A 241 -50.76 -6.88 0.29
N ASN A 242 -49.87 -7.06 1.28
CA ASN A 242 -48.72 -6.18 1.52
C ASN A 242 -47.66 -6.29 0.42
N ARG A 243 -47.57 -7.45 -0.25
CA ARG A 243 -46.66 -7.66 -1.38
C ARG A 243 -47.21 -7.03 -2.66
N ALA A 244 -48.53 -7.06 -2.86
CA ALA A 244 -49.20 -6.38 -3.96
C ALA A 244 -49.11 -4.85 -3.81
N ALA A 245 -49.31 -4.34 -2.59
CA ALA A 245 -49.15 -2.92 -2.27
C ALA A 245 -47.71 -2.42 -2.53
N LYS A 246 -46.68 -3.19 -2.11
CA LYS A 246 -45.27 -2.86 -2.42
C LYS A 246 -44.96 -2.89 -3.92
N LYS A 247 -45.54 -3.83 -4.69
CA LYS A 247 -45.38 -3.86 -6.15
C LYS A 247 -46.04 -2.65 -6.81
N ARG A 248 -47.23 -2.24 -6.37
CA ARG A 248 -47.92 -1.04 -6.89
C ARG A 248 -47.14 0.22 -6.52
N ALA A 249 -46.71 0.39 -5.27
CA ALA A 249 -45.85 1.50 -4.85
C ALA A 249 -44.51 1.58 -5.62
N SER A 250 -43.89 0.44 -5.97
CA SER A 250 -42.67 0.44 -6.80
C SER A 250 -42.93 0.83 -8.25
N LYS A 251 -44.10 0.48 -8.80
CA LYS A 251 -44.52 0.88 -10.14
C LYS A 251 -44.90 2.36 -10.16
N ASP A 252 -45.57 2.86 -9.14
CA ASP A 252 -45.94 4.27 -9.02
C ASP A 252 -44.70 5.15 -8.84
N LYS A 253 -43.70 4.72 -8.07
CA LYS A 253 -42.39 5.41 -8.01
C LYS A 253 -41.66 5.42 -9.34
N LYS A 254 -41.77 4.35 -10.13
CA LYS A 254 -41.08 4.22 -11.43
C LYS A 254 -41.81 4.92 -12.57
N PHE A 255 -43.14 5.01 -12.49
CA PHE A 255 -43.98 5.39 -13.62
C PHE A 255 -44.97 6.54 -13.32
N GLY A 256 -45.05 7.03 -12.08
CA GLY A 256 -46.02 8.03 -11.64
C GLY A 256 -47.45 7.49 -11.54
N PHE A 257 -48.28 8.13 -10.73
CA PHE A 257 -49.71 7.81 -10.62
C PHE A 257 -50.49 8.60 -11.69
N GLY A 258 -51.07 7.92 -12.68
CA GLY A 258 -52.16 8.47 -13.52
C GLY A 258 -51.88 9.68 -14.43
N GLY A 259 -50.65 10.18 -14.60
CA GLY A 259 -50.34 11.37 -15.41
C GLY A 259 -49.70 11.12 -16.80
N LYS A 260 -49.91 12.05 -17.75
CA LYS A 260 -49.37 12.01 -19.13
C LYS A 260 -47.85 11.83 -19.17
N LYS A 261 -47.36 10.74 -19.77
CA LYS A 261 -45.95 10.33 -19.88
C LYS A 261 -45.22 10.86 -21.12
N LYS A 262 -45.61 12.01 -21.66
CA LYS A 262 -44.89 12.60 -22.82
C LYS A 262 -43.67 13.36 -22.27
N GLY A 263 -42.47 12.79 -22.44
CA GLY A 263 -41.21 13.45 -22.08
C GLY A 263 -40.33 12.70 -21.06
N SER A 264 -40.89 11.81 -20.23
CA SER A 264 -40.11 11.04 -19.24
C SER A 264 -39.22 9.93 -19.83
N LYS A 265 -39.30 9.73 -21.15
CA LYS A 265 -38.40 8.86 -21.92
C LYS A 265 -37.31 9.64 -22.67
N LEU A 266 -37.26 10.97 -22.53
CA LEU A 266 -36.18 11.77 -23.11
C LEU A 266 -34.92 11.60 -22.26
N ASN A 267 -33.78 11.40 -22.91
CA ASN A 267 -32.50 11.31 -22.24
C ASN A 267 -32.14 12.68 -21.64
N THR A 268 -31.97 12.75 -20.33
CA THR A 268 -31.38 13.93 -19.68
C THR A 268 -29.85 13.92 -19.85
N ARG A 269 -29.20 15.08 -19.80
CA ARG A 269 -27.73 15.21 -19.91
C ARG A 269 -26.96 14.38 -18.87
N GLU A 270 -27.58 14.07 -17.73
CA GLU A 270 -27.04 13.15 -16.72
C GLU A 270 -27.24 11.67 -17.06
N SER A 271 -28.28 11.33 -17.84
CA SER A 271 -28.55 9.95 -18.27
C SER A 271 -27.63 9.49 -19.41
N SER A 272 -27.03 10.41 -20.19
CA SER A 272 -26.07 10.05 -21.25
C SER A 272 -24.65 9.82 -20.74
N SER A 273 -24.30 10.33 -19.56
CA SER A 273 -22.95 10.24 -18.98
C SER A 273 -22.79 9.12 -17.94
N GLN A 274 -23.89 8.55 -17.42
CA GLN A 274 -23.83 7.43 -16.47
C GLN A 274 -23.74 6.06 -17.18
N MET A 275 -22.52 5.53 -17.31
CA MET A 275 -22.27 4.15 -17.77
C MET A 275 -22.25 3.11 -16.63
N ASP A 276 -22.53 3.51 -15.39
CA ASP A 276 -22.37 2.69 -14.17
C ASP A 276 -23.39 1.54 -14.05
N GLY A 277 -24.40 1.51 -14.92
CA GLY A 277 -25.39 0.43 -15.04
C GLY A 277 -25.12 -0.57 -16.18
N PHE A 278 -24.09 -0.36 -17.02
CA PHE A 278 -23.79 -1.28 -18.13
C PHE A 278 -23.04 -2.51 -17.62
N ASN A 279 -23.79 -3.47 -17.11
CA ASN A 279 -23.26 -4.77 -16.74
C ASN A 279 -23.00 -5.60 -18.02
N SER A 280 -21.82 -5.42 -18.64
CA SER A 280 -21.36 -6.17 -19.81
C SER A 280 -21.30 -7.70 -19.57
N SER A 281 -21.46 -8.15 -18.32
CA SER A 281 -21.47 -9.57 -17.96
C SER A 281 -22.86 -10.24 -17.98
N SER A 282 -23.97 -9.49 -18.14
CA SER A 282 -25.33 -10.07 -18.03
C SER A 282 -26.02 -10.39 -19.37
N LYS A 283 -25.40 -10.09 -20.52
CA LYS A 283 -25.89 -10.48 -21.86
C LYS A 283 -24.92 -11.42 -22.57
N LYS A 284 -24.72 -12.64 -22.06
CA LYS A 284 -24.41 -13.84 -22.86
C LYS A 284 -24.96 -15.10 -22.19
N ARG A 285 -26.28 -15.23 -22.18
CA ARG A 285 -26.92 -16.56 -22.25
C ARG A 285 -28.00 -16.47 -23.33
N PRO A 286 -27.71 -16.85 -24.58
CA PRO A 286 -28.79 -17.18 -25.50
C PRO A 286 -29.40 -18.48 -24.99
N THR A 287 -30.68 -18.40 -24.65
CA THR A 287 -31.60 -19.51 -24.76
C THR A 287 -31.49 -20.07 -26.19
N ASN A 288 -31.03 -21.31 -26.34
CA ASN A 288 -31.36 -22.17 -27.47
C ASN A 288 -31.28 -23.61 -26.95
N PHE A 289 -32.42 -24.30 -26.86
CA PHE A 289 -32.99 -25.08 -27.95
C PHE A 289 -31.97 -26.10 -28.49
N LYS A 290 -32.30 -27.36 -28.21
CA LYS A 290 -31.75 -28.55 -28.85
C LYS A 290 -31.70 -28.33 -30.36
N ASN A 291 -30.53 -28.43 -30.98
CA ASN A 291 -30.24 -29.36 -32.07
C ASN A 291 -28.85 -29.14 -32.68
N LYS A 292 -28.17 -30.27 -32.88
CA LYS A 292 -27.23 -30.68 -33.95
C LYS A 292 -26.01 -29.80 -34.28
N ASN A 293 -24.85 -30.43 -34.06
CA ASN A 293 -23.61 -30.35 -34.84
C ASN A 293 -23.10 -28.98 -35.29
N PHE A 294 -22.18 -28.41 -34.50
CA PHE A 294 -21.13 -27.55 -35.05
C PHE A 294 -19.87 -27.62 -34.16
N LYS A 295 -18.80 -28.22 -34.68
CA LYS A 295 -17.44 -28.14 -34.10
C LYS A 295 -16.77 -26.87 -34.63
N PRO A 296 -16.21 -26.00 -33.76
CA PRO A 296 -15.07 -25.20 -34.15
C PRO A 296 -13.88 -25.46 -33.23
N ASN A 297 -12.82 -25.94 -33.86
CA ASN A 297 -11.49 -26.14 -33.34
C ASN A 297 -10.90 -24.77 -32.95
N SER A 298 -10.71 -24.50 -31.65
CA SER A 298 -9.86 -23.39 -31.19
C SER A 298 -9.23 -23.72 -29.84
N LYS A 299 -8.00 -24.23 -29.90
CA LYS A 299 -7.10 -24.44 -28.75
C LYS A 299 -6.79 -23.09 -28.10
N LYS A 300 -7.56 -22.71 -27.07
CA LYS A 300 -7.10 -21.73 -26.08
C LYS A 300 -6.20 -22.45 -25.07
N GLN A 301 -4.93 -22.06 -25.02
CA GLN A 301 -3.96 -22.59 -24.06
C GLN A 301 -4.44 -22.36 -22.62
N GLN A 302 -4.89 -23.43 -21.95
CA GLN A 302 -5.11 -23.42 -20.51
C GLN A 302 -3.76 -23.39 -19.80
N ARG A 303 -3.52 -22.34 -19.02
CA ARG A 303 -2.35 -22.22 -18.15
C ARG A 303 -2.25 -23.47 -17.24
N PRO A 304 -1.11 -24.17 -17.19
CA PRO A 304 -0.96 -25.34 -16.33
C PRO A 304 -1.14 -24.95 -14.86
N GLY A 305 -1.94 -25.74 -14.15
CA GLY A 305 -2.26 -25.55 -12.74
C GLY A 305 -1.03 -25.59 -11.84
N LYS A 306 -1.17 -25.08 -10.61
CA LYS A 306 -0.08 -24.89 -9.63
C LYS A 306 0.81 -26.12 -9.40
N SER A 307 0.27 -27.33 -9.50
CA SER A 307 1.04 -28.58 -9.36
C SER A 307 2.03 -28.80 -10.50
N LYS A 308 1.63 -28.54 -11.75
CA LYS A 308 2.50 -28.70 -12.93
C LYS A 308 3.61 -27.65 -13.02
N ARG A 309 3.46 -26.48 -12.36
CA ARG A 309 4.54 -25.47 -12.27
C ARG A 309 5.67 -25.84 -11.32
N LYS A 310 5.42 -26.69 -10.32
CA LYS A 310 6.48 -27.14 -9.40
C LYS A 310 7.43 -28.13 -10.06
N ASN A 311 6.95 -28.95 -10.99
CA ASN A 311 7.76 -30.00 -11.62
C ASN A 311 8.63 -29.50 -12.80
N ALA A 312 8.43 -28.27 -13.27
CA ALA A 312 9.24 -27.66 -14.34
C ALA A 312 10.45 -26.86 -13.80
N LYS A 313 10.66 -26.85 -12.48
CA LYS A 313 11.89 -26.37 -11.84
C LYS A 313 12.61 -27.57 -11.21
N ARG A 314 13.16 -28.41 -12.07
CA ARG A 314 14.27 -29.31 -11.78
C ARG A 314 15.16 -29.31 -13.01
#